data_AF-A0A7X3VVV6-F1
#
_entry.id   AF-A0A7X3VVV6-F1
#
_cell.length_a   1.000
_cell.length_b   1.000
_cell.length_c   1.000
_cell.angle_alpha   90.00
_cell.angle_beta   90.00
_cell.angle_gamma   90.00
#
_symmetry.space_group_name_H-M   'P 1'
#
loop_
_entity.id
_entity.type
_entity.pdbx_description
1 polymer ?
#
loop_
_entity_poly.entity_id
_entity_poly.type
_entity_poly.pdbx_seq_one_letter_code
_entity_poly.pdbx_strand_id
1 'polypeptide(L)'
;MRSQPNNRPKGPRRRTGRTVVRLNTAALWERLTLLNRSQNWLAREIGVSPGYVSMLVNGGRRPSGRIRRRMLKALRVREFHHLFTVEEEA
;
A
#
# COMPACT_ATOMS: atom_id res chain seq x y z
N MET A 1 -43.18 36.18 17.98
CA MET A 1 -42.01 35.33 18.25
C MET A 1 -41.62 34.63 16.95
N ARG A 2 -40.48 34.98 16.33
CA ARG A 2 -40.00 34.36 15.07
C ARG A 2 -38.96 33.29 15.40
N SER A 3 -39.29 32.03 15.12
CA SER A 3 -38.34 30.91 15.21
C SER A 3 -37.38 30.96 14.02
N GLN A 4 -36.06 31.03 14.28
CA GLN A 4 -35.05 30.88 13.24
C GLN A 4 -34.86 29.40 12.87
N PRO A 5 -34.63 29.05 11.59
CA PRO A 5 -34.32 27.69 11.20
C PRO A 5 -32.89 27.33 11.62
N ASN A 6 -32.77 26.16 12.26
CA ASN A 6 -31.54 25.56 12.76
C ASN A 6 -30.58 25.22 11.61
N ASN A 7 -29.62 26.10 11.32
CA ASN A 7 -28.62 25.89 10.29
C ASN A 7 -27.39 25.21 10.90
N ARG A 8 -27.49 23.89 11.15
CA ARG A 8 -26.37 23.09 11.65
C ARG A 8 -25.44 22.74 10.47
N PRO A 9 -24.14 23.10 10.51
CA PRO A 9 -23.22 22.74 9.44
C PRO A 9 -23.17 21.22 9.32
N LYS A 10 -23.39 20.70 8.10
CA LYS A 10 -23.19 19.29 7.78
C LYS A 10 -21.70 18.99 8.02
N GLY A 11 -21.41 18.23 9.06
CA GLY A 11 -20.05 17.76 9.36
C GLY A 11 -19.41 17.07 8.14
N PRO A 12 -18.08 16.92 8.11
CA PRO A 12 -17.37 16.41 6.95
C PRO A 12 -17.98 15.10 6.48
N ARG A 13 -18.33 15.06 5.18
CA ARG A 13 -18.90 13.86 4.54
C ARG A 13 -17.95 12.70 4.83
N ARG A 14 -18.44 11.64 5.50
CA ARG A 14 -17.68 10.41 5.71
C ARG A 14 -17.17 9.96 4.33
N ARG A 15 -15.85 9.85 4.14
CA ARG A 15 -15.26 9.32 2.90
C ARG A 15 -15.85 7.94 2.65
N THR A 16 -16.66 7.81 1.61
CA THR A 16 -17.38 6.58 1.22
C THR A 16 -16.57 5.66 0.33
N GLY A 17 -15.31 6.00 0.02
CA GLY A 17 -14.41 5.15 -0.76
C GLY A 17 -13.68 4.12 0.10
N ARG A 18 -13.56 2.88 -0.37
CA ARG A 18 -12.74 1.86 0.28
C ARG A 18 -11.27 2.21 0.07
N THR A 19 -10.54 2.49 1.14
CA THR A 19 -9.10 2.74 1.05
C THR A 19 -8.35 1.44 0.80
N VAL A 20 -7.51 1.41 -0.23
CA VAL A 20 -6.73 0.25 -0.64
C VAL A 20 -5.25 0.59 -0.66
N VAL A 21 -4.41 -0.42 -0.42
CA VAL A 21 -2.95 -0.25 -0.46
C VAL A 21 -2.41 -0.96 -1.68
N ARG A 22 -1.62 -0.23 -2.48
CA ARG A 22 -0.87 -0.80 -3.60
C ARG A 22 0.63 -0.71 -3.35
N LEU A 23 1.36 -1.55 -4.08
CA LEU A 23 2.80 -1.56 -4.09
C LEU A 23 3.30 -0.48 -5.04
N ASN A 24 4.22 0.38 -4.58
CA ASN A 24 4.98 1.25 -5.46
C ASN A 24 6.06 0.41 -6.15
N THR A 25 5.81 0.04 -7.40
CA THR A 25 6.69 -0.86 -8.16
C THR A 25 8.03 -0.22 -8.49
N ALA A 26 8.04 1.07 -8.82
CA ALA A 26 9.27 1.82 -9.08
C ALA A 26 10.18 1.81 -7.84
N ALA A 27 9.64 2.16 -6.69
CA ALA A 27 10.39 2.17 -5.44
C ALA A 27 10.84 0.77 -4.99
N LEU A 28 10.03 -0.27 -5.26
CA LEU A 28 10.45 -1.65 -5.05
C LEU A 28 11.70 -1.98 -5.88
N TRP A 29 11.69 -1.68 -7.18
CA TRP A 29 12.78 -2.02 -8.08
C TRP A 29 14.05 -1.23 -7.76
N GLU A 30 13.91 0.08 -7.50
CA GLU A 30 15.00 0.92 -7.01
C GLU A 30 15.64 0.29 -5.77
N ARG A 31 14.82 -0.11 -4.80
CA ARG A 31 15.34 -0.67 -3.54
C ARG A 31 16.02 -2.03 -3.73
N LEU A 32 15.49 -2.88 -4.60
CA LEU A 32 16.12 -4.16 -4.95
C LEU A 32 17.49 -3.94 -5.61
N THR A 33 17.58 -2.99 -6.55
CA THR A 33 18.84 -2.61 -7.21
C THR A 33 19.87 -2.09 -6.20
N LEU A 34 19.46 -1.20 -5.29
CA LEU A 34 20.36 -0.67 -4.24
C LEU A 34 20.87 -1.76 -3.28
N LEU A 35 20.10 -2.82 -3.07
CA LEU A 35 20.50 -3.97 -2.24
C LEU A 35 21.27 -5.04 -3.03
N ASN A 36 21.42 -4.86 -4.34
CA ASN A 36 21.92 -5.88 -5.27
C ASN A 36 21.16 -7.21 -5.13
N ARG A 37 19.83 -7.16 -5.09
CA ARG A 37 18.95 -8.33 -4.90
C ARG A 37 17.94 -8.46 -6.03
N SER A 38 17.56 -9.70 -6.33
CA SER A 38 16.54 -10.01 -7.32
C SER A 38 15.14 -10.13 -6.71
N GLN A 39 14.11 -10.09 -7.57
CA GLN A 39 12.73 -10.41 -7.18
C GLN A 39 12.61 -11.80 -6.53
N ASN A 40 13.35 -12.79 -7.04
CA ASN A 40 13.38 -14.15 -6.49
C ASN A 40 14.01 -14.20 -5.10
N TRP A 41 14.99 -13.34 -4.83
CA TRP A 41 15.50 -13.16 -3.46
C TRP A 41 14.40 -12.62 -2.54
N LEU A 42 13.67 -11.58 -2.96
CA LEU A 42 12.59 -11.01 -2.15
C LEU A 42 11.48 -12.03 -1.87
N ALA A 43 11.08 -12.82 -2.87
CA ALA A 43 10.06 -13.86 -2.72
C ALA A 43 10.43 -14.85 -1.60
N ARG A 44 11.68 -15.33 -1.61
CA ARG A 44 12.23 -16.20 -0.56
C ARG A 44 12.23 -15.51 0.80
N GLU A 45 12.70 -14.27 0.85
CA GLU A 45 12.84 -13.49 2.09
C GLU A 45 11.49 -13.22 2.77
N ILE A 46 10.43 -12.94 2.00
CA ILE A 46 9.08 -12.71 2.55
C ILE A 46 8.25 -13.99 2.66
N GLY A 47 8.80 -15.14 2.29
CA GLY A 47 8.18 -16.46 2.38
C GLY A 47 6.94 -16.63 1.49
N VAL A 48 7.06 -16.24 0.21
CA VAL A 48 6.01 -16.42 -0.81
C VAL A 48 6.62 -16.92 -2.12
N SER A 49 5.78 -17.35 -3.07
CA SER A 49 6.26 -17.76 -4.39
C SER A 49 6.68 -16.57 -5.25
N PRO A 50 7.63 -16.74 -6.20
CA PRO A 50 7.97 -15.70 -7.19
C PRO A 50 6.75 -15.20 -7.99
N GLY A 51 5.84 -16.11 -8.35
CA GLY A 51 4.58 -15.77 -9.02
C GLY A 51 3.67 -14.88 -8.19
N TYR A 52 3.63 -15.08 -6.86
CA TYR A 52 2.92 -14.16 -5.97
C TYR A 52 3.52 -12.76 -6.00
N VAL A 53 4.85 -12.63 -5.97
CA VAL A 53 5.52 -11.33 -6.10
C VAL A 53 5.23 -10.70 -7.47
N SER A 54 5.22 -11.48 -8.55
CA SER A 54 4.87 -10.98 -9.88
C SER A 54 3.43 -10.43 -9.92
N MET A 55 2.47 -11.11 -9.28
CA MET A 55 1.11 -10.60 -9.16
C MET A 55 1.05 -9.29 -8.35
N LEU A 56 1.89 -9.10 -7.33
CA LEU A 56 1.97 -7.83 -6.61
C LEU A 56 2.55 -6.72 -7.48
N VAL A 57 3.65 -7.01 -8.20
CA VAL A 57 4.31 -6.05 -9.10
C VAL A 57 3.39 -5.62 -10.23
N ASN A 58 2.65 -6.55 -10.81
CA ASN A 58 1.71 -6.24 -11.90
C ASN A 58 0.39 -5.64 -11.39
N GLY A 59 0.24 -5.41 -10.08
CA GLY A 59 -0.99 -4.88 -9.48
C GLY A 59 -2.18 -5.85 -9.45
N GLY A 60 -2.02 -7.08 -9.95
CA GLY A 60 -3.05 -8.13 -9.92
C GLY A 60 -3.39 -8.64 -8.53
N ARG A 61 -2.52 -8.41 -7.53
CA ARG A 61 -2.83 -8.65 -6.11
C ARG A 61 -2.40 -7.49 -5.23
N ARG A 62 -3.14 -7.33 -4.12
CA ARG A 62 -2.82 -6.39 -3.05
C ARG A 62 -2.04 -7.11 -1.93
N PRO A 63 -0.94 -6.54 -1.43
CA PRO A 63 -0.19 -7.16 -0.34
C PRO A 63 -0.98 -7.06 0.97
N SER A 64 -1.16 -8.20 1.65
CA SER A 64 -1.79 -8.23 2.98
C SER A 64 -0.93 -7.49 4.01
N GLY A 65 -1.51 -7.09 5.15
CA GLY A 65 -0.75 -6.42 6.21
C GLY A 65 0.48 -7.19 6.68
N ARG A 66 0.41 -8.54 6.70
CA ARG A 66 1.55 -9.41 7.03
C ARG A 66 2.64 -9.32 5.95
N ILE A 67 2.27 -9.38 4.67
CA ILE A 67 3.21 -9.26 3.55
C ILE A 67 3.86 -7.88 3.53
N ARG A 68 3.10 -6.81 3.76
CA ARG A 68 3.64 -5.43 3.83
C ARG A 68 4.74 -5.31 4.88
N ARG A 69 4.51 -5.81 6.10
CA ARG A 69 5.52 -5.81 7.17
C ARG A 69 6.78 -6.59 6.79
N ARG A 70 6.62 -7.75 6.16
CA ARG A 70 7.76 -8.56 5.68
C ARG A 70 8.56 -7.84 4.60
N MET A 71 7.89 -7.20 3.65
CA MET A 71 8.56 -6.44 2.59
C MET A 71 9.34 -5.25 3.16
N LEU A 72 8.76 -4.47 4.07
CA LEU A 72 9.47 -3.35 4.74
C LEU A 72 10.73 -3.83 5.46
N LYS A 73 10.63 -4.96 6.19
CA LYS A 73 11.78 -5.58 6.87
C LYS A 73 12.84 -6.05 5.87
N ALA A 74 12.46 -6.86 4.88
CA ALA A 74 13.37 -7.43 3.88
C ALA A 74 14.12 -6.33 3.10
N LEU A 75 13.40 -5.28 2.72
CA LEU A 75 13.95 -4.18 1.93
C LEU A 75 14.57 -3.08 2.81
N ARG A 76 14.60 -3.25 4.14
CA ARG A 76 15.14 -2.26 5.08
C ARG A 76 14.55 -0.87 4.83
N VAL A 77 13.25 -0.79 4.58
CA VAL A 77 12.50 0.45 4.38
C VAL A 77 11.80 0.80 5.69
N ARG A 78 12.08 1.99 6.22
CA ARG A 78 11.49 2.46 7.50
C ARG A 78 10.09 3.03 7.29
N GLU A 79 9.92 3.83 6.24
CA GLU A 79 8.69 4.56 5.98
C GLU A 79 7.76 3.81 5.04
N PHE A 80 6.50 3.67 5.44
CA PHE A 80 5.49 2.95 4.67
C PHE A 80 5.29 3.53 3.26
N HIS A 81 5.22 4.85 3.15
CA HIS A 81 4.93 5.56 1.91
C HIS A 81 6.07 5.47 0.88
N HIS A 82 7.27 5.07 1.29
CA HIS A 82 8.36 4.80 0.35
C HIS A 82 8.14 3.52 -0.47
N LEU A 83 7.37 2.55 0.04
CA LEU A 83 7.14 1.28 -0.65
C LEU A 83 5.68 1.07 -1.07
N PHE A 84 4.74 1.77 -0.44
CA PHE A 84 3.32 1.56 -0.66
C PHE A 84 2.57 2.88 -0.90
N THR A 85 1.61 2.83 -1.81
CA THR A 85 0.65 3.91 -2.05
C THR A 85 -0.69 3.56 -1.39
N VAL A 86 -1.40 4.59 -0.94
CA VAL A 86 -2.75 4.48 -0.40
C VAL A 86 -3.68 5.16 -1.40
N GLU A 87 -4.63 4.40 -1.92
CA GLU A 87 -5.53 4.83 -2.98
C GLU A 87 -6.99 4.68 -2.53
N GLU A 88 -7.86 5.53 -3.06
CA GLU A 88 -9.31 5.37 -2.90
C GLU A 88 -9.83 4.51 -4.06
N GLU A 89 -10.49 3.40 -3.72
CA GLU A 89 -11.21 2.60 -4.70
C GLU A 89 -12.53 3.30 -5.00
N ALA A 90 -12.71 3.67 -6.28
CA ALA A 90 -13.92 4.28 -6.82
C ALA A 90 -15.06 3.28 -6.94
#